data_AF-A0A509L4L9-F1
#
_entry.id   AF-A0A509L4L9-F1
#
_cell.length_a   1.000
_cell.length_b   1.000
_cell.length_c   1.000
_cell.angle_alpha   90.00
_cell.angle_beta   90.00
_cell.angle_gamma   90.00
#
_symmetry.space_group_name_H-M   'P 1'
#
loop_
_entity.id
_entity.type
_entity.pdbx_description
1 polymer ?
#
loop_
_entity_poly.entity_id
_entity_poly.type
_entity_poly.pdbx_seq_one_letter_code
_entity_poly.pdbx_strand_id
1 'polypeptide(L)'
;MYNTALNIKEKSSSYVRKISQMVKGKYPWEREYLQAVDELFSSLSLLFDQVFKNALTGLPLGGGKGGSDFNPRGKSDVEIENFCQSFMVGLYKHIGPNTDVPAGDIGVGAREIGYLFGHYKRLKNVFEGVLTGKGIDWGGSAIRPEATGYGAVYFAQEMLKTRGEHIEGKIAAVSGFGNVAWGVVKKITEMGAKVITLSGPDDFIHDKDGVQGEKIDYMLTMRSSGRDRVQDYSDKFKVDFYPEKRPWGVK
;
A
#
# COMPACT_ATOMS: atom_id res chain seq x y z
N MET A 1 22.42 3.18 6.18
CA MET A 1 21.84 1.82 6.20
C MET A 1 20.32 1.97 6.15
N TYR A 2 19.72 1.93 4.97
CA TYR A 2 18.26 2.07 4.83
C TYR A 2 17.61 0.68 4.90
N ASN A 3 16.77 0.52 5.91
CA ASN A 3 16.09 -0.71 6.30
C ASN A 3 14.92 -0.98 5.33
N THR A 4 15.18 -1.66 4.21
CA THR A 4 14.13 -2.11 3.27
C THR A 4 13.72 -3.57 3.47
N ALA A 5 14.32 -4.28 4.41
CA ALA A 5 13.70 -5.48 4.96
C ALA A 5 12.53 -5.00 5.82
N LEU A 6 11.32 -5.09 5.26
CA LEU A 6 10.04 -5.20 5.96
C LEU A 6 10.20 -5.17 7.50
N ASN A 7 10.20 -3.98 8.10
CA ASN A 7 10.23 -3.84 9.56
C ASN A 7 8.83 -4.21 10.09
N ILE A 8 8.46 -5.48 9.91
CA ILE A 8 7.14 -6.02 10.23
C ILE A 8 6.87 -5.88 11.74
N LYS A 9 7.94 -5.85 12.55
CA LYS A 9 7.89 -5.54 13.98
C LYS A 9 7.17 -4.21 14.28
N GLU A 10 7.33 -3.19 13.45
CA GLU A 10 6.65 -1.90 13.64
C GLU A 10 5.22 -1.88 13.10
N LYS A 11 4.86 -2.81 12.20
CA LYS A 11 3.54 -2.90 11.56
C LYS A 11 2.60 -3.94 12.16
N SER A 12 2.99 -4.64 13.22
CA SER A 12 2.13 -5.62 13.88
C SER A 12 0.84 -4.98 14.42
N SER A 13 -0.33 -5.54 14.06
CA SER A 13 -1.63 -5.15 14.60
C SER A 13 -1.63 -5.09 16.14
N SER A 14 -2.45 -4.19 16.70
CA SER A 14 -2.62 -4.04 18.16
C SER A 14 -3.05 -5.35 18.82
N TYR A 15 -3.79 -6.19 18.09
CA TYR A 15 -4.18 -7.53 18.52
C TYR A 15 -2.95 -8.45 18.68
N VAL A 16 -2.07 -8.50 17.68
CA VAL A 16 -0.84 -9.30 17.72
C VAL A 16 0.08 -8.85 18.86
N ARG A 17 0.19 -7.54 19.08
CA ARG A 17 0.94 -6.99 20.23
C ARG A 17 0.34 -7.41 21.56
N LYS A 18 -0.99 -7.37 21.70
CA LYS A 18 -1.69 -7.79 22.91
C LYS A 18 -1.44 -9.27 23.20
N ILE A 19 -1.54 -10.14 22.20
CA ILE A 19 -1.26 -11.57 22.35
C ILE A 19 0.21 -11.81 22.71
N SER A 20 1.17 -11.17 22.02
CA SER A 20 2.60 -11.26 22.35
C SER A 20 2.87 -10.83 23.81
N GLN A 21 2.25 -9.75 24.29
CA GLN A 21 2.36 -9.33 25.70
C GLN A 21 1.79 -10.37 26.67
N MET A 22 0.65 -10.99 26.35
CA MET A 22 0.06 -12.04 27.18
C MET A 22 0.98 -13.27 27.29
N VAL A 23 1.59 -13.69 26.17
CA VAL A 23 2.53 -14.83 26.16
C VAL A 23 3.79 -14.49 26.96
N LYS A 24 4.35 -13.28 26.76
CA LYS A 24 5.52 -12.78 27.52
C LYS A 24 5.26 -12.71 29.02
N GLY A 25 4.06 -12.30 29.43
CA GLY A 25 3.66 -12.27 30.85
C GLY A 25 3.52 -13.67 31.46
N LYS A 26 3.13 -14.67 30.67
CA LYS A 26 2.94 -16.05 31.12
C LYS A 26 4.24 -16.87 31.18
N TYR A 27 5.18 -16.62 30.27
CA TYR A 27 6.45 -17.36 30.16
C TYR A 27 7.70 -16.44 30.16
N PRO A 28 7.86 -15.51 31.13
CA PRO A 28 8.91 -14.50 31.08
C PRO A 28 10.35 -15.05 31.13
N TRP A 29 10.54 -16.31 31.56
CA TRP A 29 11.85 -16.96 31.68
C TRP A 29 12.30 -17.69 30.40
N GLU A 30 11.43 -17.95 29.43
CA GLU A 30 11.75 -18.75 28.24
C GLU A 30 12.17 -17.88 27.04
N ARG A 31 13.38 -17.32 27.10
CA ARG A 31 13.87 -16.35 26.09
C ARG A 31 13.83 -16.86 24.65
N GLU A 32 14.24 -18.10 24.41
CA GLU A 32 14.25 -18.71 23.08
C GLU A 32 12.83 -18.94 22.53
N TYR A 33 11.92 -19.40 23.39
CA TYR A 33 10.49 -19.53 23.05
C TYR A 33 9.87 -18.18 22.69
N LEU A 34 10.13 -17.14 23.49
CA LEU A 34 9.60 -15.80 23.24
C LEU A 34 10.16 -15.16 21.96
N GLN A 35 11.41 -15.44 21.61
CA GLN A 35 11.98 -15.03 20.33
C GLN A 35 11.25 -15.69 19.16
N ALA A 36 11.07 -17.02 19.20
CA ALA A 36 10.33 -17.75 18.16
C ALA A 36 8.89 -17.26 18.02
N VAL A 37 8.22 -16.97 19.15
CA VAL A 37 6.87 -16.39 19.19
C VAL A 37 6.83 -15.02 18.52
N ASP A 38 7.79 -14.13 18.80
CA ASP A 38 7.83 -12.81 18.19
C ASP A 38 8.10 -12.88 16.67
N GLU A 39 8.97 -13.78 16.23
CA GLU A 39 9.25 -14.02 14.81
C GLU A 39 8.00 -14.57 14.07
N LEU A 40 7.33 -15.54 14.68
CA LEU A 40 6.09 -16.12 14.16
C LEU A 40 4.98 -15.08 14.09
N PHE A 41 4.71 -14.35 15.17
CA PHE A 41 3.63 -13.37 15.19
C PHE A 41 3.89 -12.18 14.31
N SER A 42 5.16 -11.75 14.18
CA SER A 42 5.52 -10.72 13.22
C SER A 42 5.20 -11.20 11.81
N SER A 43 5.69 -12.38 11.41
CA SER A 43 5.45 -12.91 10.06
C SER A 43 3.95 -13.13 9.75
N LEU A 44 3.14 -13.54 10.72
CA LEU A 44 1.70 -13.76 10.56
C LEU A 44 0.83 -12.50 10.68
N SER A 45 1.35 -11.37 11.17
CA SER A 45 0.51 -10.21 11.46
C SER A 45 -0.22 -9.68 10.23
N LEU A 46 0.47 -9.66 9.08
CA LEU A 46 -0.10 -9.22 7.81
C LEU A 46 -1.19 -10.17 7.29
N LEU A 47 -1.07 -11.46 7.59
CA LEU A 47 -2.08 -12.46 7.23
C LEU A 47 -3.36 -12.24 8.04
N PHE A 48 -3.25 -12.05 9.36
CA PHE A 48 -4.40 -11.80 10.22
C PHE A 48 -5.17 -10.56 9.78
N ASP A 49 -4.47 -9.46 9.54
CA ASP A 49 -5.10 -8.22 9.07
C ASP A 49 -5.81 -8.43 7.73
N GLN A 50 -5.23 -9.22 6.81
CA GLN A 50 -5.85 -9.50 5.52
C GLN A 50 -7.13 -10.34 5.64
N VAL A 51 -7.16 -11.33 6.53
CA VAL A 51 -8.36 -12.16 6.79
C VAL A 51 -9.51 -11.28 7.25
N PHE A 52 -9.32 -10.48 8.29
CA PHE A 52 -10.39 -9.63 8.82
C PHE A 52 -10.78 -8.52 7.84
N LYS A 53 -9.81 -7.91 7.16
CA LYS A 53 -10.07 -6.90 6.14
C LYS A 53 -10.94 -7.44 5.00
N ASN A 54 -10.65 -8.64 4.51
CA ASN A 54 -11.41 -9.26 3.43
C ASN A 54 -12.81 -9.65 3.90
N ALA A 55 -12.95 -10.20 5.12
CA ALA A 55 -14.25 -10.50 5.69
C ALA A 55 -15.18 -9.26 5.77
N LEU A 56 -14.63 -8.09 6.12
CA LEU A 56 -15.39 -6.84 6.20
C LEU A 56 -15.87 -6.29 4.85
N THR A 57 -15.36 -6.80 3.73
CA THR A 57 -15.84 -6.38 2.40
C THR A 57 -17.21 -6.98 2.04
N GLY A 58 -17.63 -8.05 2.70
CA GLY A 58 -18.81 -8.83 2.34
C GLY A 58 -18.65 -9.67 1.05
N LEU A 59 -17.47 -9.64 0.42
CA LEU A 59 -17.14 -10.47 -0.74
C LEU A 59 -16.63 -11.85 -0.29
N PRO A 60 -16.78 -12.90 -1.13
CA PRO A 60 -16.31 -14.25 -0.82
C PRO A 60 -14.78 -14.35 -0.96
N LEU A 61 -14.05 -13.65 -0.09
CA LEU A 61 -12.59 -13.56 -0.10
C LEU A 61 -12.02 -14.17 1.19
N GLY A 62 -11.12 -15.15 1.03
CA GLY A 62 -10.27 -15.63 2.12
C GLY A 62 -9.18 -14.62 2.50
N GLY A 63 -8.13 -15.05 3.20
CA GLY A 63 -6.97 -14.21 3.51
C GLY A 63 -5.66 -14.93 3.22
N GLY A 64 -4.71 -14.20 2.64
CA GLY A 64 -3.40 -14.71 2.25
C GLY A 64 -2.37 -13.59 2.19
N LYS A 65 -1.09 -13.95 2.37
CA LYS A 65 0.03 -13.04 2.17
C LYS A 65 1.25 -13.81 1.68
N GLY A 66 2.02 -13.21 0.79
CA GLY A 66 3.27 -13.76 0.27
C GLY A 66 4.26 -12.63 -0.05
N GLY A 67 5.49 -13.02 -0.39
CA GLY A 67 6.55 -12.09 -0.75
C GLY A 67 7.91 -12.79 -0.79
N SER A 68 8.96 -11.97 -0.96
CA SER A 68 10.36 -12.37 -0.89
C SER A 68 11.16 -11.23 -0.27
N ASP A 69 12.33 -11.56 0.28
CA ASP A 69 13.36 -10.61 0.73
C ASP A 69 14.10 -9.92 -0.43
N PHE A 70 13.77 -10.25 -1.68
CA PHE A 70 14.28 -9.58 -2.88
C PHE A 70 14.03 -8.07 -2.83
N ASN A 71 15.11 -7.30 -2.96
CA ASN A 71 15.05 -5.85 -3.02
C ASN A 71 15.00 -5.37 -4.48
N PRO A 72 13.87 -4.81 -4.96
CA PRO A 72 13.77 -4.33 -6.35
C PRO A 72 14.48 -2.99 -6.58
N ARG A 73 14.93 -2.30 -5.52
CA ARG A 73 15.59 -1.00 -5.66
C ARG A 73 16.95 -1.14 -6.35
N GLY A 74 17.19 -0.29 -7.35
CA GLY A 74 18.41 -0.30 -8.14
C GLY A 74 18.53 -1.47 -9.11
N LYS A 75 17.45 -2.23 -9.32
CA LYS A 75 17.40 -3.33 -10.29
C LYS A 75 16.87 -2.84 -11.63
N SER A 76 17.45 -3.35 -12.70
CA SER A 76 16.95 -3.17 -14.06
C SER A 76 15.62 -3.90 -14.27
N ASP A 77 14.86 -3.50 -15.29
CA ASP A 77 13.61 -4.17 -15.64
C ASP A 77 13.81 -5.66 -15.94
N VAL A 78 14.95 -6.03 -16.54
CA VAL A 78 15.30 -7.42 -16.87
C VAL A 78 15.61 -8.24 -15.62
N GLU A 79 16.33 -7.68 -14.64
CA GLU A 79 16.57 -8.36 -13.36
C GLU A 79 15.25 -8.62 -12.61
N ILE A 80 14.34 -7.66 -12.63
CA ILE A 80 13.03 -7.78 -12.00
C ILE A 80 12.17 -8.82 -12.73
N GLU A 81 12.16 -8.79 -14.06
CA GLU A 81 11.45 -9.79 -14.86
C GLU A 81 11.97 -11.21 -14.57
N ASN A 82 13.29 -11.41 -14.62
CA ASN A 82 13.91 -12.71 -14.34
C ASN A 82 13.56 -13.21 -12.93
N PHE A 83 13.57 -12.32 -11.94
CA PHE A 83 13.14 -12.65 -10.59
C PHE A 83 11.67 -13.07 -10.54
N CYS A 84 10.76 -12.27 -11.13
CA CYS A 84 9.32 -12.60 -11.19
C CYS A 84 9.06 -13.94 -11.86
N GLN A 85 9.75 -14.23 -12.98
CA GLN A 85 9.64 -15.51 -13.67
C GLN A 85 10.11 -16.66 -12.77
N SER A 86 11.30 -16.56 -12.17
CA SER A 86 11.83 -17.57 -11.23
C SER A 86 10.91 -17.78 -10.03
N PHE A 87 10.35 -16.71 -9.47
CA PHE A 87 9.40 -16.79 -8.36
C PHE A 87 8.12 -17.52 -8.77
N MET A 88 7.60 -17.24 -9.97
CA MET A 88 6.39 -17.87 -10.48
C MET A 88 6.58 -19.37 -10.79
N VAL A 89 7.78 -19.82 -11.16
CA VAL A 89 8.09 -21.27 -11.30
C VAL A 89 7.83 -22.03 -10.00
N GLY A 90 8.08 -21.42 -8.84
CA GLY A 90 7.72 -21.99 -7.54
C GLY A 90 6.23 -21.83 -7.25
N LEU A 91 5.70 -20.62 -7.41
CA LEU A 91 4.37 -20.26 -6.93
C LEU A 91 3.20 -20.86 -7.74
N TYR A 92 3.33 -21.02 -9.07
CA TYR A 92 2.20 -21.34 -9.96
C TYR A 92 1.45 -22.63 -9.62
N LYS A 93 2.07 -23.55 -8.87
CA LYS A 93 1.49 -24.82 -8.43
C LYS A 93 0.49 -24.64 -7.28
N HIS A 94 0.57 -23.51 -6.57
CA HIS A 94 -0.15 -23.24 -5.33
C HIS A 94 -1.25 -22.20 -5.48
N ILE A 95 -1.32 -21.53 -6.63
CA ILE A 95 -2.27 -20.45 -6.91
C ILE A 95 -3.19 -20.83 -8.06
N GLY A 96 -4.38 -20.22 -8.07
CA GLY A 96 -5.41 -20.47 -9.06
C GLY A 96 -6.68 -19.68 -8.75
N PRO A 97 -7.59 -19.50 -9.72
CA PRO A 97 -8.75 -18.62 -9.59
C PRO A 97 -9.68 -18.98 -8.43
N ASN A 98 -9.72 -20.26 -8.04
CA ASN A 98 -10.54 -20.77 -6.93
C ASN A 98 -9.70 -21.34 -5.77
N THR A 99 -8.43 -20.93 -5.66
CA THR A 99 -7.51 -21.46 -4.63
C THR A 99 -6.82 -20.31 -3.89
N ASP A 100 -6.02 -19.54 -4.61
CA ASP A 100 -5.33 -18.36 -4.08
C ASP A 100 -5.10 -17.39 -5.24
N VAL A 101 -5.46 -16.12 -5.01
CA VAL A 101 -5.46 -15.06 -6.02
C VAL A 101 -4.57 -13.90 -5.53
N PRO A 102 -3.25 -13.95 -5.77
CA PRO A 102 -2.34 -12.90 -5.31
C PRO A 102 -2.58 -11.54 -5.96
N ALA A 103 -1.99 -10.51 -5.34
CA ALA A 103 -2.08 -9.12 -5.77
C ALA A 103 -0.74 -8.39 -5.57
N GLY A 104 -0.66 -7.15 -6.05
CA GLY A 104 0.48 -6.27 -5.80
C GLY A 104 0.51 -5.73 -4.36
N ASP A 105 1.71 -5.43 -3.88
CA ASP A 105 1.99 -4.76 -2.59
C ASP A 105 3.27 -3.90 -2.74
N ILE A 106 3.88 -3.45 -1.65
CA ILE A 106 5.15 -2.71 -1.67
C ILE A 106 6.20 -3.53 -2.43
N GLY A 107 6.79 -2.94 -3.46
CA GLY A 107 7.77 -3.61 -4.33
C GLY A 107 7.17 -4.45 -5.47
N VAL A 108 5.86 -4.65 -5.50
CA VAL A 108 5.15 -5.40 -6.55
C VAL A 108 4.03 -4.54 -7.14
N GLY A 109 4.37 -3.79 -8.18
CA GLY A 109 3.47 -2.93 -8.93
C GLY A 109 2.82 -3.62 -10.14
N ALA A 110 2.22 -2.83 -11.02
CA ALA A 110 1.59 -3.34 -12.24
C ALA A 110 2.60 -4.01 -13.20
N ARG A 111 3.85 -3.54 -13.21
CA ARG A 111 4.96 -4.13 -13.98
C ARG A 111 5.24 -5.55 -13.52
N GLU A 112 5.48 -5.75 -12.22
CA GLU A 112 5.74 -7.07 -11.64
C GLU A 112 4.53 -8.00 -11.80
N ILE A 113 3.30 -7.51 -11.60
CA ILE A 113 2.08 -8.30 -11.85
C ILE A 113 1.99 -8.73 -13.32
N GLY A 114 2.42 -7.88 -14.26
CA GLY A 114 2.51 -8.24 -15.68
C GLY A 114 3.47 -9.40 -15.94
N TYR A 115 4.69 -9.33 -15.39
CA TYR A 115 5.68 -10.40 -15.52
C TYR A 115 5.23 -11.71 -14.87
N LEU A 116 4.69 -11.63 -13.65
CA LEU A 116 4.14 -12.77 -12.91
C LEU A 116 2.98 -13.42 -13.67
N PHE A 117 2.02 -12.63 -14.17
CA PHE A 117 0.88 -13.13 -14.92
C PHE A 117 1.29 -13.74 -16.26
N GLY A 118 2.20 -13.09 -16.99
CA GLY A 118 2.75 -13.61 -18.23
C GLY A 118 3.41 -14.96 -18.05
N HIS A 119 4.22 -15.11 -17.00
CA HIS A 119 4.89 -16.38 -16.69
C HIS A 119 3.91 -17.45 -16.20
N TYR A 120 2.91 -17.09 -15.38
CA TYR A 120 1.85 -18.01 -14.98
C TYR A 120 1.11 -18.57 -16.20
N LYS A 121 0.68 -17.68 -17.11
CA LYS A 121 -0.02 -18.06 -18.34
C LYS A 121 0.83 -19.00 -19.19
N ARG A 122 2.14 -18.75 -19.30
CA ARG A 122 3.07 -19.63 -20.02
C ARG A 122 3.15 -21.02 -19.39
N LEU A 123 3.25 -21.12 -18.06
CA LEU A 123 3.40 -22.39 -17.35
C LEU A 123 2.11 -23.22 -17.30
N LYS A 124 0.95 -22.58 -17.10
CA LYS A 124 -0.35 -23.26 -17.01
C LYS A 124 -1.05 -23.40 -18.36
N ASN A 125 -0.61 -22.65 -19.38
CA ASN A 125 -1.23 -22.57 -20.70
C ASN A 125 -2.73 -22.19 -20.65
N VAL A 126 -3.08 -21.24 -19.78
CA VAL A 126 -4.47 -20.77 -19.59
C VAL A 126 -4.49 -19.29 -19.24
N PHE A 127 -5.53 -18.59 -19.71
CA PHE A 127 -5.81 -17.21 -19.32
C PHE A 127 -6.98 -17.20 -18.33
N GLU A 128 -6.70 -16.88 -17.07
CA GLU A 128 -7.71 -16.90 -16.00
C GLU A 128 -7.42 -15.88 -14.89
N GLY A 129 -8.37 -15.70 -13.97
CA GLY A 129 -8.34 -14.72 -12.90
C GLY A 129 -7.40 -15.05 -11.73
N VAL A 130 -6.16 -15.47 -11.98
CA VAL A 130 -5.23 -15.89 -10.92
C VAL A 130 -4.54 -14.72 -10.19
N LEU A 131 -4.49 -13.54 -10.80
CA LEU A 131 -3.88 -12.34 -10.20
C LEU A 131 -4.82 -11.15 -10.34
N THR A 132 -4.88 -10.32 -9.30
CA THR A 132 -5.52 -8.99 -9.35
C THR A 132 -4.48 -7.88 -9.51
N GLY A 133 -4.93 -6.67 -9.88
CA GLY A 133 -4.02 -5.57 -10.22
C GLY A 133 -3.41 -5.66 -11.62
N LYS A 134 -4.03 -6.46 -12.49
CA LYS A 134 -3.71 -6.57 -13.92
C LYS A 134 -3.98 -5.25 -14.65
N GLY A 135 -3.32 -5.05 -15.78
CA GLY A 135 -3.57 -3.93 -16.69
C GLY A 135 -4.90 -4.08 -17.42
N ILE A 136 -5.52 -2.96 -17.78
CA ILE A 136 -6.90 -2.93 -18.30
C ILE A 136 -7.06 -3.79 -19.56
N ASP A 137 -6.08 -3.76 -20.45
CA ASP A 137 -6.11 -4.47 -21.74
C ASP A 137 -5.95 -6.00 -21.61
N TRP A 138 -5.68 -6.50 -20.41
CA TRP A 138 -5.42 -7.93 -20.16
C TRP A 138 -6.08 -8.42 -18.85
N GLY A 139 -7.32 -7.97 -18.60
CA GLY A 139 -8.18 -8.47 -17.52
C GLY A 139 -8.03 -7.72 -16.20
N GLY A 140 -7.52 -6.49 -16.25
CA GLY A 140 -7.57 -5.51 -15.16
C GLY A 140 -8.97 -4.95 -14.96
N SER A 141 -9.16 -4.25 -13.84
CA SER A 141 -10.41 -3.55 -13.53
C SER A 141 -10.19 -2.05 -13.54
N ALA A 142 -11.16 -1.31 -14.08
CA ALA A 142 -11.21 0.15 -13.93
C ALA A 142 -11.24 0.53 -12.45
N ILE A 143 -10.83 1.74 -12.11
CA ILE A 143 -10.78 2.27 -10.73
C ILE A 143 -9.75 1.57 -9.83
N ARG A 144 -9.10 0.46 -10.25
CA ARG A 144 -8.09 -0.23 -9.43
C ARG A 144 -6.99 0.70 -8.89
N PRO A 145 -6.41 1.63 -9.69
CA PRO A 145 -5.42 2.57 -9.17
C PRO A 145 -5.97 3.45 -8.04
N GLU A 146 -7.20 3.91 -8.16
CA GLU A 146 -7.86 4.80 -7.21
C GLU A 146 -8.47 4.09 -5.99
N ALA A 147 -8.82 2.81 -6.13
CA ALA A 147 -9.79 2.11 -5.27
C ALA A 147 -9.52 2.25 -3.77
N THR A 148 -8.27 2.07 -3.34
CA THR A 148 -7.91 2.17 -1.90
C THR A 148 -8.05 3.60 -1.38
N GLY A 149 -7.61 4.59 -2.15
CA GLY A 149 -7.72 5.99 -1.76
C GLY A 149 -9.17 6.47 -1.75
N TYR A 150 -9.93 6.11 -2.80
CA TYR A 150 -11.36 6.41 -2.88
C TYR A 150 -12.14 5.75 -1.73
N GLY A 151 -11.87 4.47 -1.44
CA GLY A 151 -12.49 3.76 -0.34
C GLY A 151 -12.24 4.40 1.02
N ALA A 152 -11.02 4.89 1.28
CA ALA A 152 -10.70 5.59 2.52
C ALA A 152 -11.51 6.89 2.67
N VAL A 153 -11.67 7.64 1.57
CA VAL A 153 -12.44 8.89 1.57
C VAL A 153 -13.94 8.61 1.70
N TYR A 154 -14.48 7.60 1.01
CA TYR A 154 -15.87 7.20 1.17
C TYR A 154 -16.17 6.73 2.59
N PHE A 155 -15.28 5.93 3.19
CA PHE A 155 -15.44 5.51 4.58
C PHE A 155 -15.46 6.71 5.54
N ALA A 156 -14.53 7.66 5.36
CA ALA A 156 -14.51 8.88 6.16
C ALA A 156 -15.77 9.74 5.96
N GLN A 157 -16.28 9.83 4.73
CA GLN A 157 -17.53 10.53 4.44
C GLN A 157 -18.72 9.88 5.15
N GLU A 158 -18.83 8.55 5.15
CA GLU A 158 -19.90 7.85 5.88
C GLU A 158 -19.77 8.05 7.39
N MET A 159 -18.55 8.03 7.94
CA MET A 159 -18.32 8.35 9.35
C MET A 159 -18.76 9.78 9.70
N LEU A 160 -18.43 10.77 8.86
CA LEU A 160 -18.85 12.16 9.07
C LEU A 160 -20.37 12.31 9.04
N LYS A 161 -21.06 11.61 8.13
CA LYS A 161 -22.54 11.62 8.05
C LYS A 161 -23.20 11.15 9.35
N THR A 162 -22.61 10.19 10.07
CA THR A 162 -23.13 9.76 11.39
C THR A 162 -23.15 10.87 12.44
N ARG A 163 -22.42 11.97 12.20
CA ARG A 163 -22.32 13.16 13.06
C ARG A 163 -22.97 14.40 12.43
N GLY A 164 -23.70 14.25 11.33
CA GLY A 164 -24.27 15.38 10.58
C GLY A 164 -23.22 16.25 9.87
N GLU A 165 -22.03 15.72 9.61
CA GLU A 165 -20.94 16.43 8.93
C GLU A 165 -20.70 15.90 7.51
N HIS A 166 -20.08 16.73 6.66
CA HIS A 166 -19.76 16.39 5.26
C HIS A 166 -18.30 16.72 4.93
N ILE A 167 -17.71 16.02 3.97
CA ILE A 167 -16.34 16.32 3.52
C ILE A 167 -16.27 17.71 2.87
N GLU A 168 -17.27 18.09 2.09
CA GLU A 168 -17.32 19.36 1.36
C GLU A 168 -16.94 20.56 2.23
N GLY A 169 -16.06 21.41 1.71
CA GLY A 169 -15.56 22.61 2.40
C GLY A 169 -14.53 22.35 3.52
N LYS A 170 -14.24 21.09 3.89
CA LYS A 170 -13.21 20.79 4.89
C LYS A 170 -11.79 20.93 4.33
N ILE A 171 -10.86 21.17 5.24
CA ILE A 171 -9.42 21.14 4.98
C ILE A 171 -8.88 19.80 5.49
N ALA A 172 -8.10 19.11 4.67
CA ALA A 172 -7.52 17.81 4.97
C ALA A 172 -6.00 17.84 4.88
N ALA A 173 -5.34 17.28 5.89
CA ALA A 173 -3.92 16.95 5.85
C ALA A 173 -3.75 15.50 5.38
N VAL A 174 -2.90 15.27 4.38
CA VAL A 174 -2.62 13.94 3.83
C VAL A 174 -1.11 13.68 3.90
N SER A 175 -0.72 12.50 4.37
CA SER A 175 0.67 12.05 4.34
C SER A 175 0.91 11.11 3.15
N GLY A 176 2.12 11.16 2.60
CA GLY A 176 2.50 10.42 1.41
C GLY A 176 2.13 11.12 0.09
N PHE A 177 2.76 10.67 -0.99
CA PHE A 177 2.35 10.97 -2.37
C PHE A 177 2.26 9.70 -3.24
N GLY A 178 2.25 8.52 -2.60
CA GLY A 178 2.11 7.22 -3.26
C GLY A 178 0.69 6.98 -3.80
N ASN A 179 0.44 5.76 -4.30
CA ASN A 179 -0.84 5.42 -4.98
C ASN A 179 -2.08 5.68 -4.12
N VAL A 180 -2.04 5.33 -2.83
CA VAL A 180 -3.16 5.57 -1.91
C VAL A 180 -3.37 7.06 -1.69
N ALA A 181 -2.32 7.80 -1.37
CA ALA A 181 -2.40 9.25 -1.13
C ALA A 181 -2.90 10.01 -2.36
N TRP A 182 -2.43 9.64 -3.57
CA TRP A 182 -2.95 10.19 -4.82
C TRP A 182 -4.45 9.97 -4.99
N GLY A 183 -4.95 8.76 -4.73
CA GLY A 183 -6.39 8.48 -4.79
C GLY A 183 -7.19 9.23 -3.73
N VAL A 184 -6.65 9.37 -2.52
CA VAL A 184 -7.26 10.17 -1.44
C VAL A 184 -7.37 11.63 -1.85
N VAL A 185 -6.26 12.24 -2.30
CA VAL A 185 -6.21 13.64 -2.75
C VAL A 185 -7.23 13.87 -3.87
N LYS A 186 -7.19 13.03 -4.89
CA LYS A 186 -8.12 13.10 -6.03
C LYS A 186 -9.57 13.09 -5.56
N LYS A 187 -9.96 12.14 -4.68
CA LYS A 187 -11.36 12.04 -4.23
C LYS A 187 -11.77 13.16 -3.27
N ILE A 188 -10.91 13.59 -2.36
CA ILE A 188 -11.21 14.72 -1.44
C ILE A 188 -11.46 15.98 -2.27
N THR A 189 -10.59 16.26 -3.24
CA THR A 189 -10.73 17.43 -4.13
C THR A 189 -12.00 17.33 -4.99
N GLU A 190 -12.32 16.15 -5.55
CA GLU A 190 -13.59 15.91 -6.28
C GLU A 190 -14.84 16.16 -5.42
N MET A 191 -14.75 15.96 -4.10
CA MET A 191 -15.84 16.15 -3.14
C MET A 191 -15.91 17.57 -2.56
N GLY A 192 -15.17 18.53 -3.15
CA GLY A 192 -15.23 19.94 -2.75
C GLY A 192 -14.47 20.28 -1.46
N ALA A 193 -13.59 19.40 -1.01
CA ALA A 193 -12.67 19.65 0.10
C ALA A 193 -11.27 20.01 -0.40
N LYS A 194 -10.44 20.59 0.48
CA LYS A 194 -9.09 21.04 0.15
C LYS A 194 -8.05 20.17 0.85
N VAL A 195 -7.16 19.52 0.09
CA VAL A 195 -5.96 18.90 0.66
C VAL A 195 -4.79 19.86 0.64
N ILE A 196 -4.15 20.06 1.80
CA ILE A 196 -3.10 21.09 1.97
C ILE A 196 -1.70 20.52 2.23
N THR A 197 -1.55 19.21 2.42
CA THR A 197 -0.23 18.61 2.67
C THR A 197 -0.01 17.35 1.85
N LEU A 198 1.25 17.10 1.51
CA LEU A 198 1.79 15.83 1.04
C LEU A 198 3.10 15.57 1.79
N SER A 199 3.48 14.31 2.01
CA SER A 199 4.73 13.99 2.71
C SER A 199 5.58 12.97 1.97
N GLY A 200 6.90 13.09 2.11
CA GLY A 200 7.86 12.05 1.78
C GLY A 200 8.16 11.19 3.02
N PRO A 201 9.25 10.41 2.99
CA PRO A 201 9.69 9.60 4.12
C PRO A 201 9.96 10.40 5.39
N ASP A 202 10.61 11.56 5.26
CA ASP A 202 11.14 12.34 6.39
C ASP A 202 10.73 13.82 6.37
N ASP A 203 9.92 14.24 5.39
CA ASP A 203 9.60 15.63 5.11
C ASP A 203 8.16 15.81 4.63
N PHE A 204 7.68 17.05 4.57
CA PHE A 204 6.37 17.36 4.00
C PHE A 204 6.32 18.73 3.33
N ILE A 205 5.35 18.91 2.43
CA ILE A 205 5.02 20.20 1.82
C ILE A 205 3.69 20.71 2.38
N HIS A 206 3.54 22.04 2.42
CA HIS A 206 2.29 22.71 2.72
C HIS A 206 1.88 23.58 1.54
N ASP A 207 0.79 23.20 0.89
CA ASP A 207 0.16 23.91 -0.22
C ASP A 207 -1.14 24.54 0.26
N LYS A 208 -1.08 25.82 0.69
CA LYS A 208 -2.21 26.57 1.26
C LYS A 208 -3.38 26.71 0.26
N ASP A 209 -3.07 26.74 -1.02
CA ASP A 209 -4.06 26.86 -2.09
C ASP A 209 -4.72 25.51 -2.39
N GLY A 210 -4.03 24.42 -2.05
CA GLY A 210 -4.52 23.06 -2.14
C GLY A 210 -3.97 22.29 -3.34
N VAL A 211 -3.94 20.96 -3.21
CA VAL A 211 -3.49 20.03 -4.25
C VAL A 211 -4.64 19.74 -5.22
N GLN A 212 -4.69 20.48 -6.33
CA GLN A 212 -5.75 20.40 -7.34
C GLN A 212 -5.23 20.52 -8.78
N GLY A 213 -6.01 20.03 -9.76
CA GLY A 213 -5.66 20.09 -11.17
C GLY A 213 -4.32 19.40 -11.48
N GLU A 214 -3.43 20.09 -12.21
CA GLU A 214 -2.11 19.56 -12.60
C GLU A 214 -1.23 19.11 -11.42
N LYS A 215 -1.49 19.64 -10.21
CA LYS A 215 -0.77 19.24 -8.99
C LYS A 215 -1.04 17.77 -8.65
N ILE A 216 -2.27 17.28 -8.89
CA ILE A 216 -2.66 15.88 -8.68
C ILE A 216 -1.98 14.97 -9.70
N ASP A 217 -1.95 15.39 -10.97
CA ASP A 217 -1.27 14.64 -12.04
C ASP A 217 0.24 14.57 -11.81
N TYR A 218 0.83 15.63 -11.27
CA TYR A 218 2.25 15.65 -10.93
C TYR A 218 2.62 14.63 -9.85
N MET A 219 1.71 14.27 -8.94
CA MET A 219 1.95 13.20 -7.96
C MET A 219 2.27 11.86 -8.64
N LEU A 220 1.63 11.56 -9.78
CA LEU A 220 1.92 10.36 -10.56
C LEU A 220 3.35 10.40 -11.13
N THR A 221 3.80 11.57 -11.56
CA THR A 221 5.17 11.79 -12.05
C THR A 221 6.18 11.58 -10.92
N MET A 222 5.96 12.19 -9.76
CA MET A 222 6.83 12.02 -8.59
C MET A 222 6.91 10.55 -8.17
N ARG A 223 5.77 9.86 -8.11
CA ARG A 223 5.69 8.44 -7.76
C ARG A 223 6.46 7.55 -8.75
N SER A 224 6.27 7.78 -10.05
CA SER A 224 6.94 6.99 -11.09
C SER A 224 8.45 7.27 -11.19
N SER A 225 8.93 8.38 -10.61
CA SER A 225 10.36 8.71 -10.61
C SER A 225 11.23 7.79 -9.73
N GLY A 226 10.62 7.11 -8.75
CA GLY A 226 11.34 6.24 -7.82
C GLY A 226 12.31 6.96 -6.87
N ARG A 227 12.33 8.30 -6.84
CA ARG A 227 13.24 9.09 -6.00
C ARG A 227 12.78 9.24 -4.55
N ASP A 228 11.50 8.99 -4.27
CA ASP A 228 10.89 9.15 -2.94
C ASP A 228 11.05 10.58 -2.34
N ARG A 229 11.11 11.63 -3.18
CA ARG A 229 11.31 13.03 -2.76
C ARG A 229 10.07 13.89 -2.96
N VAL A 230 9.39 14.25 -1.86
CA VAL A 230 8.25 15.20 -1.94
C VAL A 230 8.70 16.62 -2.25
N GLN A 231 9.97 16.95 -2.01
CA GLN A 231 10.58 18.24 -2.34
C GLN A 231 10.42 18.59 -3.83
N ASP A 232 10.38 17.60 -4.73
CA ASP A 232 10.13 17.81 -6.16
C ASP A 232 8.83 18.61 -6.41
N TYR A 233 7.81 18.41 -5.56
CA TYR A 233 6.57 19.17 -5.59
C TYR A 233 6.79 20.65 -5.25
N SER A 234 7.55 20.93 -4.18
CA SER A 234 7.90 22.29 -3.76
C SER A 234 8.76 22.99 -4.81
N ASP A 235 9.73 22.28 -5.38
CA ASP A 235 10.62 22.83 -6.41
C ASP A 235 9.84 23.26 -7.66
N LYS A 236 8.81 22.50 -8.04
CA LYS A 236 7.94 22.80 -9.19
C LYS A 236 6.92 23.89 -8.90
N PHE A 237 6.15 23.75 -7.82
CA PHE A 237 4.99 24.61 -7.54
C PHE A 237 5.27 25.76 -6.56
N LYS A 238 6.51 25.89 -6.08
CA LYS A 238 6.98 26.95 -5.18
C LYS A 238 6.16 27.06 -3.89
N VAL A 239 5.81 25.91 -3.31
CA VAL A 239 5.09 25.81 -2.03
C VAL A 239 6.06 25.60 -0.86
N ASP A 240 5.59 25.86 0.37
CA ASP A 240 6.39 25.71 1.58
C ASP A 240 6.83 24.24 1.77
N PHE A 241 8.12 24.01 1.99
CA PHE A 241 8.72 22.70 2.28
C PHE A 241 9.30 22.67 3.69
N TYR A 242 9.06 21.56 4.39
CA TYR A 242 9.46 21.38 5.77
C TYR A 242 10.27 20.08 5.91
N PRO A 243 11.61 20.18 5.96
CA PRO A 243 12.45 19.01 6.19
C PRO A 243 12.30 18.50 7.63
N GLU A 244 12.46 17.19 7.82
CA GLU A 244 12.50 16.51 9.13
C GLU A 244 11.25 16.74 10.00
N LYS A 245 10.10 16.99 9.36
CA LYS A 245 8.82 17.27 10.04
C LYS A 245 7.68 16.44 9.48
N ARG A 246 6.58 16.38 10.23
CA ARG A 246 5.35 15.67 9.88
C ARG A 246 4.18 16.66 9.69
N PRO A 247 3.20 16.35 8.82
CA PRO A 247 2.15 17.30 8.42
C PRO A 247 1.07 17.56 9.48
N TRP A 248 1.10 16.88 10.64
CA TRP A 248 0.00 16.86 11.61
C TRP A 248 -0.23 18.15 12.39
N GLY A 249 0.74 19.07 12.38
CA GLY A 249 0.63 20.37 13.05
C GLY A 249 -0.01 21.46 12.18
N VAL A 250 -0.30 21.16 10.91
CA VAL A 250 -0.83 22.13 9.94
C VAL A 250 -2.35 22.17 10.03
N LYS A 251 -2.92 23.38 9.95
CA LYS A 251 -4.36 23.63 9.96
C LYS A 251 -4.76 24.47 8.75
#